data_AF-A0A453LNK0-F1
#
_entry.id   AF-A0A453LNK0-F1
#
_cell.length_a   1.000
_cell.length_b   1.000
_cell.length_c   1.000
_cell.angle_alpha   90.00
_cell.angle_beta   90.00
_cell.angle_gamma   90.00
#
_symmetry.space_group_name_H-M   'P 1'
#
loop_
_entity.id
_entity.type
_entity.pdbx_description
1 polymer ?
#
loop_
_entity_poly.entity_id
_entity_poly.type
_entity_poly.pdbx_seq_one_letter_code
_entity_poly.pdbx_strand_id
1 'polypeptide(L)'
;YDVFLQCDSFRILHEDSWDGRVNSFFNATWNAIFEILEHSYVSLAGVLTLLTVSFFFVPTKLSRRRRALLGFLHAAAHITSAVLLMLLMELGIEICIRNHLLATSGYHTLYEWYRQAESEHFPDPTGLRARLEQWTFGLYPACIKYLMSAFDIPEVMAVTRSTICRKGIESLPRGGAIIYYVSVFLYFWVLSTPVVSMVFGSYLYVCINWFHIHFDEAFSSLRIANYKAFTRFHIKKSGDLEVFTLAVDKVPKEWMLDPDWDMEPKEPLQMSHTRRFPSKWRAASGWSDPTSVVRVVDQFVIPRTAVDPLLPDSAP
;
A
#
# COMPACT_ATOMS: atom_id res chain seq x y z
N TYR A 1 -20.43 -18.50 10.10
CA TYR A 1 -19.46 -17.65 9.37
C TYR A 1 -18.75 -16.83 10.44
N ASP A 2 -17.75 -17.42 11.08
CA ASP A 2 -17.06 -16.71 12.16
C ASP A 2 -15.87 -15.96 11.56
N VAL A 3 -16.07 -14.66 11.49
CA VAL A 3 -15.02 -13.68 11.27
C VAL A 3 -14.62 -13.21 12.66
N PHE A 4 -13.39 -13.56 13.03
CA PHE A 4 -12.56 -12.97 14.07
C PHE A 4 -13.25 -11.91 14.97
N LEU A 5 -14.11 -12.36 15.88
CA LEU A 5 -14.79 -11.49 16.82
C LEU A 5 -14.48 -11.95 18.24
N GLN A 6 -13.63 -11.21 18.93
CA GLN A 6 -13.31 -11.49 20.32
C GLN A 6 -14.15 -10.62 21.25
N CYS A 7 -15.29 -11.17 21.68
CA CYS A 7 -16.21 -10.48 22.57
C CYS A 7 -15.68 -10.24 24.00
N ASP A 8 -14.63 -10.96 24.40
CA ASP A 8 -13.95 -10.82 25.69
C ASP A 8 -12.46 -10.45 25.51
N SER A 9 -12.16 -9.56 24.56
CA SER A 9 -10.78 -9.13 24.27
C SER A 9 -10.13 -8.40 25.45
N PHE A 10 -10.91 -7.77 26.34
CA PHE A 10 -10.39 -7.06 27.52
C PHE A 10 -9.78 -8.00 28.56
N ARG A 11 -10.14 -9.29 28.58
CA ARG A 11 -9.53 -10.28 29.47
C ARG A 11 -8.02 -10.39 29.28
N ILE A 12 -7.51 -10.04 28.10
CA ILE A 12 -6.07 -9.95 27.82
C ILE A 12 -5.36 -8.98 28.76
N LEU A 13 -6.03 -7.90 29.17
CA LEU A 13 -5.46 -6.85 30.02
C LEU A 13 -5.70 -7.05 31.53
N HIS A 14 -6.43 -8.11 31.92
CA HIS A 14 -6.81 -8.33 33.32
C HIS A 14 -5.64 -8.85 34.19
N GLU A 15 -4.55 -9.31 33.59
CA GLU A 15 -3.37 -9.79 34.33
C GLU A 15 -2.62 -8.63 35.00
N ASP A 16 -2.36 -8.75 36.30
CA ASP A 16 -1.71 -7.70 37.09
C ASP A 16 -0.27 -7.42 36.63
N SER A 17 0.43 -8.46 36.14
CA SER A 17 1.82 -8.38 35.67
C SER A 17 1.94 -8.12 34.17
N TRP A 18 3.01 -7.41 33.77
CA TRP A 18 3.33 -7.19 32.35
C TRP A 18 3.55 -8.49 31.59
N ASP A 19 4.29 -9.44 32.17
CA ASP A 19 4.53 -10.75 31.56
C ASP A 19 3.24 -11.55 31.38
N GLY A 20 2.32 -11.47 32.35
CA GLY A 20 1.00 -12.08 32.26
C GLY A 20 0.18 -11.53 31.09
N ARG A 21 0.14 -10.20 30.91
CA ARG A 21 -0.57 -9.56 29.78
C ARG A 21 0.03 -9.96 28.44
N VAL A 22 1.37 -9.97 28.34
CA VAL A 22 2.07 -10.39 27.12
C VAL A 22 1.74 -11.84 26.79
N ASN A 23 1.81 -12.74 27.76
CA ASN A 23 1.47 -14.15 27.56
C ASN A 23 -0.01 -14.33 27.17
N SER A 24 -0.93 -13.62 27.82
CA SER A 24 -2.36 -13.64 27.50
C SER A 24 -2.62 -13.18 26.05
N PHE A 25 -1.94 -12.13 25.60
CA PHE A 25 -2.04 -11.65 24.22
C PHE A 25 -1.45 -12.66 23.21
N PHE A 26 -0.32 -13.29 23.51
CA PHE A 26 0.23 -14.37 22.67
C PHE A 26 -0.72 -15.57 22.57
N ASN A 27 -1.31 -15.99 23.69
CA ASN A 27 -2.30 -17.07 23.71
C ASN A 27 -3.54 -16.70 22.91
N ALA A 28 -4.04 -15.47 23.04
CA ALA A 28 -5.15 -14.96 22.25
C ALA A 28 -4.84 -14.99 20.75
N THR A 29 -3.61 -14.59 20.35
CA THR A 29 -3.12 -14.64 18.96
C THR A 29 -3.10 -16.07 18.41
N TRP A 30 -2.58 -17.02 19.18
CA TRP A 30 -2.45 -18.40 18.73
C TRP A 30 -3.80 -19.11 18.64
N ASN A 31 -4.68 -18.90 19.61
CA ASN A 31 -6.06 -19.42 19.59
C ASN A 31 -6.81 -18.91 18.34
N ALA A 32 -6.63 -17.62 18.03
CA ALA A 32 -7.16 -16.99 16.83
C ALA A 32 -6.68 -17.65 15.53
N ILE A 33 -5.38 -17.98 15.45
CA ILE A 33 -4.80 -18.67 14.28
C ILE A 33 -5.39 -20.08 14.16
N PHE A 34 -5.55 -20.82 15.26
CA PHE A 34 -6.19 -22.14 15.22
C PHE A 34 -7.64 -22.05 14.76
N GLU A 35 -8.40 -21.07 15.23
CA GLU A 35 -9.79 -20.88 14.82
C GLU A 35 -9.92 -20.63 13.31
N ILE A 36 -9.02 -19.81 12.75
CA ILE A 36 -8.91 -19.56 11.31
C ILE A 36 -8.66 -20.85 10.53
N LEU A 37 -7.83 -21.76 11.06
CA LEU A 37 -7.42 -22.99 10.39
C LEU A 37 -8.43 -24.14 10.53
N GLU A 38 -9.05 -24.28 11.71
CA GLU A 38 -9.86 -25.45 12.05
C GLU A 38 -11.36 -25.21 11.88
N HIS A 39 -11.85 -24.01 12.21
CA HIS A 39 -13.29 -23.76 12.34
C HIS A 39 -13.91 -22.99 11.17
N SER A 40 -13.10 -22.37 10.32
CA SER A 40 -13.59 -21.47 9.26
C SER A 40 -13.14 -21.92 7.86
N TYR A 41 -14.03 -22.60 7.12
CA TYR A 41 -13.75 -23.05 5.74
C TYR A 41 -13.35 -21.90 4.80
N VAL A 42 -13.97 -20.72 4.96
CA VAL A 42 -13.66 -19.54 4.15
C VAL A 42 -12.26 -19.03 4.47
N SER A 43 -11.90 -18.96 5.75
CA SER A 43 -10.58 -18.49 6.18
C SER A 43 -9.49 -19.49 5.79
N LEU A 44 -9.76 -20.79 5.92
CA LEU A 44 -8.86 -21.85 5.44
C LEU A 44 -8.62 -21.74 3.93
N ALA A 45 -9.66 -21.53 3.12
CA ALA A 45 -9.50 -21.29 1.69
C ALA A 45 -8.64 -20.04 1.40
N GLY A 46 -8.79 -18.98 2.19
CA GLY A 46 -7.93 -17.80 2.15
C GLY A 46 -6.46 -18.12 2.46
N VAL A 47 -6.19 -18.89 3.50
CA VAL A 47 -4.84 -19.34 3.89
C VAL A 47 -4.20 -20.19 2.78
N LEU A 48 -4.94 -21.14 2.20
CA LEU A 48 -4.45 -21.96 1.09
C LEU A 48 -4.14 -21.13 -0.15
N THR A 49 -4.97 -20.13 -0.43
CA THR A 49 -4.73 -19.17 -1.53
C THR A 49 -3.46 -18.37 -1.28
N LEU A 50 -3.29 -17.83 -0.06
CA LEU A 50 -2.09 -17.09 0.32
C LEU A 50 -0.82 -17.95 0.22
N LEU A 51 -0.85 -19.20 0.68
CA LEU A 51 0.26 -20.14 0.57
C LEU A 51 0.62 -20.42 -0.90
N THR A 52 -0.41 -20.63 -1.73
CA THR A 52 -0.25 -20.87 -3.17
C THR A 52 0.41 -19.68 -3.85
N VAL A 53 -0.13 -18.48 -3.63
CA VAL A 53 0.43 -17.23 -4.17
C VAL A 53 1.87 -17.05 -3.69
N SER A 54 2.11 -17.19 -2.38
CA SER A 54 3.45 -17.04 -1.79
C SER A 54 4.46 -17.98 -2.43
N PHE A 55 4.10 -19.23 -2.71
CA PHE A 55 4.98 -20.18 -3.41
C PHE A 55 5.34 -19.75 -4.84
N PHE A 56 4.38 -19.18 -5.57
CA PHE A 56 4.60 -18.70 -6.94
C PHE A 56 5.40 -17.40 -7.01
N PHE A 57 5.31 -16.55 -5.99
CA PHE A 57 6.11 -15.32 -5.90
C PHE A 57 7.60 -15.58 -5.60
N VAL A 58 7.97 -16.72 -5.00
CA VAL A 58 9.39 -17.04 -4.76
C VAL A 58 10.09 -17.37 -6.09
N PRO A 59 11.24 -16.73 -6.41
CA PRO A 59 11.96 -16.92 -7.65
C PRO A 59 12.21 -18.38 -8.03
N THR A 60 11.99 -18.71 -9.30
CA THR A 60 12.11 -20.07 -9.85
C THR A 60 13.55 -20.61 -9.88
N LYS A 61 14.55 -19.72 -9.72
CA LYS A 61 15.97 -20.08 -9.59
C LYS A 61 16.26 -20.93 -8.34
N LEU A 62 15.38 -20.90 -7.34
CA LEU A 62 15.54 -21.68 -6.10
C LEU A 62 14.91 -23.08 -6.23
N SER A 63 15.46 -24.05 -5.50
CA SER A 63 14.93 -25.42 -5.46
C SER A 63 13.49 -25.45 -4.91
N ARG A 64 12.66 -26.40 -5.38
CA ARG A 64 11.24 -26.52 -4.96
C ARG A 64 11.05 -26.56 -3.44
N ARG A 65 11.94 -27.24 -2.71
CA ARG A 65 11.91 -27.31 -1.23
C ARG A 65 12.16 -25.95 -0.58
N ARG A 66 13.15 -25.19 -1.06
CA ARG A 66 13.45 -23.84 -0.55
C ARG A 66 12.31 -22.88 -0.88
N ARG A 67 11.71 -23.00 -2.05
CA ARG A 67 10.54 -22.20 -2.44
C ARG A 67 9.34 -22.46 -1.53
N ALA A 68 9.05 -23.73 -1.24
CA ALA A 68 8.00 -24.10 -0.31
C ALA A 68 8.27 -23.54 1.10
N LEU A 69 9.49 -23.67 1.61
CA LEU A 69 9.88 -23.14 2.92
C LEU A 69 9.73 -21.61 2.99
N LEU A 70 10.28 -20.87 2.03
CA LEU A 70 10.22 -19.41 2.00
C LEU A 70 8.77 -18.91 1.82
N GLY A 71 8.01 -19.55 0.94
CA GLY A 71 6.59 -19.23 0.74
C GLY A 71 5.76 -19.47 2.00
N PHE A 72 6.01 -20.58 2.71
CA PHE A 72 5.36 -20.88 3.99
C PHE A 72 5.73 -19.86 5.07
N LEU A 73 7.02 -19.56 5.25
CA LEU A 73 7.48 -18.59 6.25
C LEU A 73 6.90 -17.20 5.98
N HIS A 74 6.84 -16.79 4.72
CA HIS A 74 6.23 -15.53 4.30
C HIS A 74 4.74 -15.48 4.61
N ALA A 75 3.99 -16.52 4.21
CA ALA A 75 2.56 -16.62 4.48
C ALA A 75 2.28 -16.63 6.00
N ALA A 76 3.07 -17.38 6.78
CA ALA A 76 2.95 -17.43 8.23
C ALA A 76 3.22 -16.05 8.86
N ALA A 77 4.25 -15.34 8.42
CA ALA A 77 4.54 -13.99 8.88
C ALA A 77 3.39 -13.01 8.57
N HIS A 78 2.79 -13.12 7.37
CA HIS A 78 1.63 -12.31 7.00
C HIS A 78 0.39 -12.62 7.85
N ILE A 79 0.07 -13.90 8.05
CA ILE A 79 -1.08 -14.32 8.86
C ILE A 79 -0.90 -13.84 10.30
N THR A 80 0.27 -14.10 10.90
CA THR A 80 0.57 -13.66 12.27
C THR A 80 0.47 -12.14 12.39
N SER A 81 1.05 -11.38 11.46
CA SER A 81 0.98 -9.92 11.49
C SER A 81 -0.46 -9.40 11.35
N ALA A 82 -1.27 -10.02 10.49
CA ALA A 82 -2.66 -9.65 10.29
C ALA A 82 -3.49 -9.93 11.56
N VAL A 83 -3.33 -11.11 12.17
CA VAL A 83 -4.01 -11.46 13.43
C VAL A 83 -3.61 -10.52 14.56
N LEU A 84 -2.31 -10.21 14.70
CA LEU A 84 -1.83 -9.26 15.70
C LEU A 84 -2.48 -7.87 15.54
N LEU A 85 -2.52 -7.34 14.32
CA LEU A 85 -3.14 -6.05 14.04
C LEU A 85 -4.65 -6.07 14.25
N MET A 86 -5.32 -7.16 13.90
CA MET A 86 -6.75 -7.36 14.18
C MET A 86 -7.04 -7.37 15.67
N LEU A 87 -6.23 -8.08 16.48
CA LEU A 87 -6.38 -8.09 17.94
C LEU A 87 -6.15 -6.72 18.57
N LEU A 88 -5.15 -5.98 18.10
CA LEU A 88 -4.90 -4.62 18.57
C LEU A 88 -6.06 -3.68 18.25
N MET A 89 -6.68 -3.83 17.06
CA MET A 89 -7.86 -3.07 16.68
C MET A 89 -9.08 -3.43 17.55
N GLU A 90 -9.37 -4.73 17.74
CA GLU A 90 -10.45 -5.22 18.61
C GLU A 90 -10.27 -4.73 20.05
N LEU A 91 -9.04 -4.77 20.57
CA LEU A 91 -8.71 -4.25 21.89
C LEU A 91 -8.90 -2.73 21.97
N GLY A 92 -8.46 -1.99 20.94
CA GLY A 92 -8.65 -0.53 20.87
C GLY A 92 -10.14 -0.14 20.89
N ILE A 93 -10.98 -0.85 20.13
CA ILE A 93 -12.43 -0.63 20.12
C ILE A 93 -13.04 -0.94 21.48
N GLU A 94 -12.68 -2.07 22.10
CA GLU A 94 -13.15 -2.44 23.43
C GLU A 94 -12.75 -1.40 24.49
N ILE A 95 -11.52 -0.88 24.44
CA ILE A 95 -11.06 0.22 25.31
C ILE A 95 -11.91 1.48 25.08
N CYS A 96 -12.18 1.86 23.83
CA CYS A 96 -13.01 3.02 23.53
C CYS A 96 -14.45 2.85 24.02
N ILE A 97 -15.05 1.66 23.86
CA ILE A 97 -16.39 1.35 24.39
C ILE A 97 -16.41 1.49 25.91
N ARG A 98 -15.43 0.91 26.61
CA ARG A 98 -15.34 0.95 28.09
C ARG A 98 -15.11 2.35 28.64
N ASN A 99 -14.40 3.20 27.91
CA ASN A 99 -14.18 4.60 28.28
C ASN A 99 -15.29 5.54 27.77
N HIS A 100 -16.42 4.99 27.29
CA HIS A 100 -17.56 5.76 26.78
C HIS A 100 -17.21 6.71 25.62
N LEU A 101 -16.22 6.35 24.81
CA LEU A 101 -15.82 7.07 23.60
C LEU A 101 -16.58 6.60 22.36
N LEU A 102 -17.04 5.34 22.34
CA LEU A 102 -17.81 4.74 21.25
C LEU A 102 -19.01 3.95 21.81
N ALA A 103 -20.01 3.69 20.97
CA ALA A 103 -21.22 2.91 21.28
C ALA A 103 -22.06 3.48 22.43
N THR A 104 -22.18 4.80 22.54
CA THR A 104 -22.87 5.48 23.65
C THR A 104 -24.37 5.67 23.41
N SER A 105 -24.79 6.11 22.22
CA SER A 105 -26.20 6.35 21.86
C SER A 105 -26.68 5.62 20.59
N GLY A 106 -25.84 4.78 19.97
CA GLY A 106 -26.22 3.92 18.84
C GLY A 106 -25.58 4.35 17.52
N TYR A 107 -26.13 3.94 16.37
CA TYR A 107 -25.49 4.11 15.05
C TYR A 107 -25.32 5.56 14.55
N HIS A 108 -25.78 6.56 15.31
CA HIS A 108 -25.92 7.93 14.86
C HIS A 108 -25.41 8.96 15.88
N THR A 109 -24.47 8.58 16.75
CA THR A 109 -23.86 9.48 17.76
C THR A 109 -23.34 10.77 17.11
N LEU A 110 -22.61 10.69 15.99
CA LEU A 110 -22.11 11.85 15.26
C LEU A 110 -23.23 12.77 14.75
N TYR A 111 -24.35 12.20 14.30
CA TYR A 111 -25.50 12.98 13.86
C TYR A 111 -26.21 13.67 15.03
N GLU A 112 -26.33 13.00 16.17
CA GLU A 112 -26.88 13.59 17.40
C GLU A 112 -26.01 14.74 17.90
N TRP A 113 -24.68 14.53 17.94
CA TRP A 113 -23.72 15.57 18.26
C TRP A 113 -23.81 16.74 17.28
N TYR A 114 -23.89 16.47 15.97
CA TYR A 114 -24.07 17.50 14.95
C TYR A 114 -25.33 18.32 15.20
N ARG A 115 -26.46 17.67 15.47
CA ARG A 115 -27.72 18.38 15.74
C ARG A 115 -27.65 19.24 16.99
N GLN A 116 -27.02 18.75 18.04
CA GLN A 116 -26.77 19.52 19.25
C GLN A 116 -25.90 20.76 18.95
N ALA A 117 -24.73 20.55 18.34
CA ALA A 117 -23.80 21.62 17.97
C ALA A 117 -24.43 22.64 17.00
N GLU A 118 -25.20 22.17 16.02
CA GLU A 118 -25.94 23.01 15.06
C GLU A 118 -26.95 23.91 15.78
N SER A 119 -27.71 23.37 16.74
CA SER A 119 -28.69 24.13 17.51
C SER A 119 -28.07 25.17 18.44
N GLU A 120 -26.91 24.86 19.03
CA GLU A 120 -26.20 25.74 19.96
C GLU A 120 -25.50 26.89 19.22
N HIS A 121 -24.79 26.59 18.13
CA HIS A 121 -23.97 27.57 17.42
C HIS A 121 -24.73 28.31 16.31
N PHE A 122 -25.80 27.72 15.78
CA PHE A 122 -26.56 28.27 14.65
C PHE A 122 -28.07 28.18 14.93
N PRO A 123 -28.63 29.02 15.82
CA PRO A 123 -30.07 29.03 16.08
C PRO A 123 -30.85 29.37 14.80
N ASP A 124 -32.04 28.79 14.63
CA ASP A 124 -32.90 29.00 13.46
C ASP A 124 -34.13 29.83 13.82
N PRO A 125 -34.01 31.17 13.93
CA PRO A 125 -35.13 32.03 14.32
C PRO A 125 -36.25 32.08 13.28
N THR A 126 -35.96 31.66 12.03
CA THR A 126 -36.94 31.69 10.93
C THR A 126 -37.65 30.35 10.72
N GLY A 127 -37.27 29.30 11.45
CA GLY A 127 -37.75 27.94 11.23
C GLY A 127 -37.44 27.38 9.83
N LEU A 128 -36.37 27.86 9.19
CA LEU A 128 -35.96 27.39 7.86
C LEU A 128 -35.69 25.88 7.85
N ARG A 129 -35.02 25.32 8.87
CA ARG A 129 -34.70 23.89 8.95
C ARG A 129 -35.95 23.03 9.06
N ALA A 130 -36.91 23.43 9.89
CA ALA A 130 -38.18 22.73 10.02
C ALA A 130 -38.98 22.78 8.71
N ARG A 131 -38.96 23.91 8.00
CA ARG A 131 -39.58 24.04 6.67
C ARG A 131 -38.88 23.17 5.63
N LEU A 132 -37.54 23.13 5.62
CA LEU A 132 -36.76 22.26 4.72
C LEU A 132 -37.04 20.79 4.98
N GLU A 133 -37.09 20.37 6.25
CA GLU A 133 -37.47 19.02 6.63
C GLU A 133 -38.87 18.68 6.11
N GLN A 134 -39.85 19.58 6.29
CA GLN A 134 -41.20 19.39 5.78
C GLN A 134 -41.28 19.37 4.25
N TRP A 135 -40.60 20.30 3.55
CA TRP A 135 -40.57 20.39 2.09
C TRP A 135 -39.88 19.19 1.43
N THR A 136 -38.91 18.60 2.11
CA THR A 136 -38.18 17.42 1.64
C THR A 136 -38.77 16.11 2.14
N PHE A 137 -39.93 16.14 2.81
CA PHE A 137 -40.55 14.96 3.42
C PHE A 137 -39.60 14.18 4.35
N GLY A 138 -38.73 14.89 5.08
CA GLY A 138 -37.72 14.31 5.96
C GLY A 138 -36.45 13.82 5.27
N LEU A 139 -36.33 13.97 3.94
CA LEU A 139 -35.16 13.51 3.20
C LEU A 139 -33.89 14.30 3.56
N TYR A 140 -34.00 15.63 3.76
CA TYR A 140 -32.85 16.46 4.13
C TYR A 140 -32.13 15.96 5.40
N PRO A 141 -32.79 15.85 6.58
CA PRO A 141 -32.13 15.34 7.77
C PRO A 141 -31.73 13.86 7.65
N ALA A 142 -32.51 13.04 6.92
CA ALA A 142 -32.16 11.65 6.69
C ALA A 142 -30.85 11.50 5.89
N CYS A 143 -30.66 12.27 4.81
CA CYS A 143 -29.43 12.27 4.03
C CYS A 143 -28.21 12.63 4.88
N ILE A 144 -28.30 13.68 5.69
CA ILE A 144 -27.20 14.09 6.58
C ILE A 144 -26.90 12.98 7.60
N LYS A 145 -27.95 12.42 8.23
CA LYS A 145 -27.84 11.34 9.21
C LYS A 145 -27.13 10.10 8.66
N TYR A 146 -27.53 9.63 7.48
CA TYR A 146 -26.92 8.46 6.87
C TYR A 146 -25.53 8.74 6.29
N LEU A 147 -25.29 9.94 5.77
CA LEU A 147 -23.96 10.36 5.32
C LEU A 147 -22.97 10.38 6.50
N MET A 148 -23.35 10.97 7.63
CA MET A 148 -22.52 11.00 8.84
C MET A 148 -22.25 9.59 9.38
N SER A 149 -23.26 8.72 9.41
CA SER A 149 -23.09 7.32 9.82
C SER A 149 -22.10 6.56 8.92
N ALA A 150 -22.03 6.90 7.62
CA ALA A 150 -21.05 6.29 6.71
C ALA A 150 -19.60 6.74 6.98
N PHE A 151 -19.39 7.92 7.56
CA PHE A 151 -18.07 8.42 7.96
C PHE A 151 -17.68 8.01 9.38
N ASP A 152 -18.65 7.68 10.23
CA ASP A 152 -18.43 7.24 11.61
C ASP A 152 -18.23 5.71 11.71
N ILE A 153 -17.24 5.23 10.94
CA ILE A 153 -16.90 3.80 10.85
C ILE A 153 -16.62 3.19 12.24
N PRO A 154 -15.84 3.84 13.14
CA PRO A 154 -15.59 3.28 14.47
C PRO A 154 -16.85 3.09 15.31
N GLU A 155 -17.80 4.02 15.25
CA GLU A 155 -19.09 3.89 15.96
C GLU A 155 -19.90 2.72 15.40
N VAL A 156 -20.01 2.63 14.07
CA VAL A 156 -20.71 1.51 13.41
C VAL A 156 -20.10 0.17 13.82
N MET A 157 -18.76 0.07 13.81
CA MET A 157 -18.04 -1.12 14.27
C MET A 157 -18.35 -1.44 15.74
N ALA A 158 -18.28 -0.44 16.63
CA ALA A 158 -18.50 -0.62 18.05
C ALA A 158 -19.93 -1.07 18.38
N VAL A 159 -20.95 -0.39 17.82
CA VAL A 159 -22.36 -0.71 18.05
C VAL A 159 -22.74 -2.07 17.46
N THR A 160 -22.27 -2.38 16.25
CA THR A 160 -22.51 -3.68 15.64
C THR A 160 -21.81 -4.78 16.41
N ARG A 161 -20.54 -4.60 16.82
CA ARG A 161 -19.80 -5.54 17.66
C ARG A 161 -20.53 -5.82 18.97
N SER A 162 -20.95 -4.81 19.72
CA SER A 162 -21.72 -4.99 20.96
C SER A 162 -23.04 -5.74 20.72
N THR A 163 -23.66 -5.55 19.56
CA THR A 163 -24.87 -6.29 19.17
C THR A 163 -24.56 -7.76 18.90
N ILE A 164 -23.51 -8.06 18.12
CA ILE A 164 -23.09 -9.43 17.82
C ILE A 164 -22.71 -10.16 19.10
N CYS A 165 -21.93 -9.54 19.99
CA CYS A 165 -21.50 -10.15 21.24
C CYS A 165 -22.65 -10.47 22.21
N ARG A 166 -23.74 -9.70 22.15
CA ARG A 166 -24.91 -9.92 23.01
C ARG A 166 -25.93 -10.90 22.42
N LYS A 167 -26.14 -10.86 21.10
CA LYS A 167 -27.27 -11.53 20.42
C LYS A 167 -26.85 -12.56 19.38
N GLY A 168 -25.56 -12.72 19.13
CA GLY A 168 -25.01 -13.54 18.05
C GLY A 168 -25.09 -12.85 16.69
N ILE A 169 -24.23 -13.28 15.75
CA ILE A 169 -24.14 -12.67 14.40
C ILE A 169 -25.40 -12.95 13.56
N GLU A 170 -26.08 -14.06 13.86
CA GLU A 170 -27.33 -14.46 13.20
C GLU A 170 -28.48 -13.47 13.45
N SER A 171 -28.37 -12.64 14.48
CA SER A 171 -29.34 -11.59 14.77
C SER A 171 -29.28 -10.40 13.80
N LEU A 172 -28.20 -10.29 13.01
CA LEU A 172 -28.02 -9.20 12.05
C LEU A 172 -28.62 -9.53 10.68
N PRO A 173 -29.26 -8.57 10.00
CA PRO A 173 -29.60 -8.73 8.60
C PRO A 173 -28.32 -8.87 7.77
N ARG A 174 -28.38 -9.60 6.64
CA ARG A 174 -27.23 -9.82 5.75
C ARG A 174 -26.54 -8.52 5.34
N GLY A 175 -27.30 -7.47 5.05
CA GLY A 175 -26.75 -6.16 4.73
C GLY A 175 -25.95 -5.55 5.90
N GLY A 176 -26.43 -5.72 7.13
CA GLY A 176 -25.72 -5.27 8.34
C GLY A 176 -24.40 -6.01 8.54
N ALA A 177 -24.38 -7.33 8.31
CA ALA A 177 -23.13 -8.10 8.36
C ALA A 177 -22.12 -7.66 7.28
N ILE A 178 -22.58 -7.34 6.06
CA ILE A 178 -21.71 -6.81 5.00
C ILE A 178 -21.13 -5.45 5.40
N ILE A 179 -21.97 -4.54 5.91
CA ILE A 179 -21.53 -3.21 6.38
C ILE A 179 -20.49 -3.37 7.49
N TYR A 180 -20.70 -4.29 8.43
CA TYR A 180 -19.72 -4.60 9.47
C TYR A 180 -18.37 -5.04 8.90
N TYR A 181 -18.36 -6.02 7.99
CA TYR A 181 -17.10 -6.51 7.41
C TYR A 181 -16.37 -5.47 6.59
N VAL A 182 -17.10 -4.65 5.82
CA VAL A 182 -16.50 -3.53 5.09
C VAL A 182 -15.90 -2.50 6.05
N SER A 183 -16.60 -2.20 7.14
CA SER A 183 -16.12 -1.27 8.18
C SER A 183 -14.84 -1.77 8.84
N VAL A 184 -14.84 -3.05 9.26
CA VAL A 184 -13.67 -3.73 9.83
C VAL A 184 -12.49 -3.71 8.84
N PHE A 185 -12.73 -4.05 7.57
CA PHE A 185 -11.69 -4.03 6.55
C PHE A 185 -11.09 -2.64 6.33
N LEU A 186 -11.94 -1.60 6.21
CA LEU A 186 -11.48 -0.22 6.01
C LEU A 186 -10.64 0.26 7.19
N TYR A 187 -11.08 0.00 8.42
CA TYR A 187 -10.35 0.46 9.60
C TYR A 187 -9.06 -0.36 9.83
N PHE A 188 -9.08 -1.67 9.56
CA PHE A 188 -7.88 -2.49 9.53
C PHE A 188 -6.87 -1.99 8.48
N TRP A 189 -7.33 -1.59 7.30
CA TRP A 189 -6.47 -1.00 6.27
C TRP A 189 -5.82 0.31 6.72
N VAL A 190 -6.59 1.19 7.39
CA VAL A 190 -6.08 2.44 7.97
C VAL A 190 -5.00 2.17 9.03
N LEU A 191 -5.18 1.16 9.89
CA LEU A 191 -4.20 0.81 10.93
C LEU A 191 -2.98 0.06 10.39
N SER A 192 -3.18 -0.83 9.43
CA SER A 192 -2.10 -1.66 8.88
C SER A 192 -1.15 -0.86 7.98
N THR A 193 -1.65 0.11 7.22
CA THR A 193 -0.84 0.93 6.30
C THR A 193 0.38 1.59 6.97
N PRO A 194 0.24 2.35 8.08
CA PRO A 194 1.39 2.95 8.74
C PRO A 194 2.35 1.90 9.29
N VAL A 195 1.85 0.80 9.85
CA VAL A 195 2.68 -0.28 10.40
C VAL A 195 3.50 -0.96 9.29
N VAL A 196 2.87 -1.34 8.19
CA VAL A 196 3.55 -1.95 7.03
C VAL A 196 4.57 -0.99 6.44
N SER A 197 4.20 0.29 6.29
CA SER A 197 5.11 1.33 5.77
C SER A 197 6.32 1.55 6.68
N MET A 198 6.14 1.50 8.00
CA MET A 198 7.20 1.64 8.98
C MET A 198 8.16 0.44 8.91
N VAL A 199 7.63 -0.78 8.87
CA VAL A 199 8.45 -2.01 8.76
C VAL A 199 9.25 -2.00 7.47
N PHE A 200 8.59 -1.75 6.33
CA PHE A 200 9.26 -1.74 5.02
C PHE A 200 10.27 -0.59 4.90
N GLY A 201 9.91 0.61 5.39
CA GLY A 201 10.81 1.76 5.42
C GLY A 201 12.04 1.52 6.31
N SER A 202 11.86 0.89 7.48
CA SER A 202 12.96 0.52 8.38
C SER A 202 13.87 -0.52 7.75
N TYR A 203 13.30 -1.52 7.09
CA TYR A 203 14.04 -2.53 6.33
C TYR A 203 14.93 -1.88 5.26
N LEU A 204 14.35 -1.04 4.40
CA LEU A 204 15.10 -0.34 3.35
C LEU A 204 16.16 0.60 3.94
N TYR A 205 15.85 1.30 5.03
CA TYR A 205 16.81 2.17 5.72
C TYR A 205 18.04 1.39 6.19
N VAL A 206 17.84 0.22 6.81
CA VAL A 206 18.94 -0.64 7.27
C VAL A 206 19.72 -1.22 6.08
N CYS A 207 19.02 -1.67 5.03
CA CYS A 207 19.64 -2.19 3.81
C CYS A 207 20.59 -1.19 3.15
N ILE A 208 20.20 0.08 3.03
CA ILE A 208 21.03 1.12 2.42
C ILE A 208 22.22 1.50 3.30
N ASN A 209 21.95 1.79 4.57
CA ASN A 209 22.96 2.41 5.45
C ASN A 209 23.98 1.42 5.98
N TRP A 210 23.58 0.16 6.19
CA TRP A 210 24.45 -0.83 6.82
C TRP A 210 24.97 -1.89 5.85
N PHE A 211 24.12 -2.35 4.94
CA PHE A 211 24.45 -3.45 4.03
C PHE A 211 24.80 -2.97 2.62
N HIS A 212 24.52 -1.70 2.29
CA HIS A 212 24.69 -1.12 0.97
C HIS A 212 24.05 -1.97 -0.14
N ILE A 213 22.81 -2.42 0.11
CA ILE A 213 21.97 -3.16 -0.85
C ILE A 213 20.62 -2.45 -1.02
N HIS A 214 19.88 -2.82 -2.07
CA HIS A 214 18.54 -2.32 -2.38
C HIS A 214 18.42 -0.79 -2.60
N PHE A 215 19.43 -0.18 -3.21
CA PHE A 215 19.38 1.26 -3.53
C PHE A 215 18.24 1.58 -4.49
N ASP A 216 18.06 0.79 -5.55
CA ASP A 216 17.04 1.05 -6.57
C ASP A 216 15.63 0.95 -5.98
N GLU A 217 15.35 -0.07 -5.16
CA GLU A 217 14.05 -0.25 -4.52
C GLU A 217 13.77 0.86 -3.51
N ALA A 218 14.76 1.27 -2.72
CA ALA A 218 14.59 2.36 -1.78
C ALA A 218 14.34 3.71 -2.44
N PHE A 219 15.12 4.03 -3.49
CA PHE A 219 14.94 5.27 -4.26
C PHE A 219 13.71 5.24 -5.18
N SER A 220 13.16 4.07 -5.52
CA SER A 220 11.96 3.97 -6.37
C SER A 220 10.72 4.67 -5.77
N SER A 221 10.62 4.67 -4.44
CA SER A 221 9.54 5.35 -3.71
C SER A 221 9.78 6.87 -3.60
N LEU A 222 11.04 7.28 -3.67
CA LEU A 222 11.43 8.67 -3.64
C LEU A 222 11.19 9.23 -5.04
N ARG A 223 10.16 10.08 -5.18
CA ARG A 223 9.85 10.83 -6.41
C ARG A 223 10.91 11.91 -6.70
N ILE A 224 12.18 11.51 -6.74
CA ILE A 224 13.31 12.39 -7.04
C ILE A 224 13.16 12.80 -8.50
N ALA A 225 12.90 14.09 -8.73
CA ALA A 225 12.76 14.63 -10.08
C ALA A 225 14.11 14.61 -10.85
N ASN A 226 15.20 14.59 -10.10
CA ASN A 226 16.59 14.63 -10.53
C ASN A 226 17.19 13.21 -10.63
N TYR A 227 18.48 13.11 -10.99
CA TYR A 227 19.23 11.86 -11.13
C TYR A 227 18.54 10.84 -12.05
N LYS A 228 18.37 11.22 -13.31
CA LYS A 228 17.71 10.38 -14.32
C LYS A 228 18.75 9.80 -15.26
N ALA A 229 18.63 8.51 -15.53
CA ALA A 229 19.42 7.81 -16.53
C ALA A 229 18.50 7.03 -17.48
N PHE A 230 18.92 6.92 -18.73
CA PHE A 230 18.28 6.08 -19.74
C PHE A 230 19.34 5.29 -20.51
N THR A 231 19.11 3.99 -20.66
CA THR A 231 19.97 3.10 -21.44
C THR A 231 19.37 2.91 -22.83
N ARG A 232 20.17 3.19 -23.85
CA ARG A 232 19.80 3.03 -25.26
C ARG A 232 20.59 1.88 -25.88
N PHE A 233 19.86 1.05 -26.61
CA PHE A 233 20.40 -0.07 -27.38
C PHE A 233 20.40 0.29 -28.88
N HIS A 234 21.49 -0.03 -29.57
CA HIS A 234 21.63 0.15 -31.02
C HIS A 234 22.26 -1.09 -31.66
N ILE A 235 21.53 -1.72 -32.58
CA ILE A 235 22.05 -2.86 -33.35
C ILE A 235 22.81 -2.29 -34.56
N LYS A 236 24.12 -2.53 -34.61
CA LYS A 236 24.99 -2.12 -35.73
C LYS A 236 24.68 -2.95 -36.98
N LYS A 237 25.10 -2.45 -38.15
CA LYS A 237 25.01 -3.19 -39.42
C LYS A 237 25.76 -4.54 -39.38
N SER A 238 26.79 -4.66 -38.55
CA SER A 238 27.51 -5.93 -38.30
C SER A 238 26.67 -6.96 -37.53
N GLY A 239 25.58 -6.52 -36.89
CA GLY A 239 24.76 -7.31 -35.97
C GLY A 239 25.20 -7.21 -34.51
N ASP A 240 26.27 -6.47 -34.20
CA ASP A 240 26.68 -6.20 -32.82
C ASP A 240 25.69 -5.27 -32.11
N LEU A 241 25.54 -5.45 -30.80
CA LEU A 241 24.69 -4.63 -29.96
C LEU A 241 25.53 -3.58 -29.22
N GLU A 242 25.38 -2.32 -29.60
CA GLU A 242 25.96 -1.19 -28.88
C GLU A 242 25.01 -0.69 -27.81
N VAL A 243 25.55 -0.45 -26.61
CA VAL A 243 24.80 -0.02 -25.44
C VAL A 243 25.37 1.30 -24.95
N PHE A 244 24.49 2.28 -24.71
CA PHE A 244 24.85 3.58 -24.16
C PHE A 244 23.97 3.88 -22.96
N THR A 245 24.55 4.29 -21.84
CA THR A 245 23.79 4.82 -20.70
C THR A 245 24.01 6.32 -20.62
N LEU A 246 22.92 7.08 -20.77
CA LEU A 246 22.90 8.52 -20.73
C LEU A 246 22.28 8.96 -19.40
N ALA A 247 22.97 9.79 -18.63
CA ALA A 247 22.52 10.23 -17.32
C ALA A 247 22.60 11.75 -17.17
N VAL A 248 21.73 12.29 -16.31
CA VAL A 248 21.70 13.69 -15.89
C VAL A 248 21.39 13.78 -14.41
N ASP A 249 22.21 14.51 -13.68
CA ASP A 249 22.07 14.64 -12.22
C ASP A 249 20.93 15.59 -11.86
N LYS A 250 20.75 16.67 -12.61
CA LYS A 250 19.70 17.67 -12.40
C LYS A 250 18.88 17.83 -13.67
N VAL A 251 17.62 17.40 -13.65
CA VAL A 251 16.78 17.44 -14.85
C VAL A 251 16.45 18.90 -15.19
N PRO A 252 16.78 19.38 -16.41
CA PRO A 252 16.49 20.75 -16.80
C PRO A 252 14.98 21.00 -16.87
N LYS A 253 14.52 22.10 -16.28
CA LYS A 253 13.14 22.58 -16.40
C LYS A 253 12.96 23.53 -17.59
N GLU A 254 14.02 24.22 -17.95
CA GLU A 254 14.06 25.16 -19.07
C GLU A 254 15.01 24.62 -20.14
N TRP A 255 14.52 24.57 -21.36
CA TRP A 255 15.21 24.04 -22.52
C TRP A 255 15.34 25.11 -23.58
N MET A 256 16.49 25.16 -24.23
CA MET A 256 16.75 26.03 -25.38
C MET A 256 17.29 25.20 -26.54
N LEU A 257 17.11 25.71 -27.75
CA LEU A 257 17.76 25.16 -28.93
C LEU A 257 19.27 25.33 -28.79
N ASP A 258 20.05 24.29 -29.05
CA ASP A 258 21.51 24.39 -29.06
C ASP A 258 21.96 25.02 -30.39
N PRO A 259 22.52 26.25 -30.39
CA PRO A 259 22.96 26.89 -31.63
C PRO A 259 24.07 26.10 -32.32
N ASP A 260 24.95 25.48 -31.53
CA ASP A 260 26.10 24.74 -32.04
C ASP A 260 25.67 23.46 -32.78
N TRP A 261 24.58 22.84 -32.32
CA TRP A 261 23.96 21.70 -33.01
C TRP A 261 23.42 22.07 -34.39
N ASP A 262 22.87 23.27 -34.54
CA ASP A 262 22.28 23.69 -35.81
C ASP A 262 23.33 24.18 -36.81
N MET A 263 24.43 24.77 -36.30
CA MET A 263 25.58 25.19 -37.08
C MET A 263 26.49 24.03 -37.52
N GLU A 264 26.44 22.88 -36.84
CA GLU A 264 27.25 21.71 -37.23
C GLU A 264 26.79 21.13 -38.58
N PRO A 265 27.70 20.94 -39.55
CA PRO A 265 27.38 20.30 -40.83
C PRO A 265 26.80 18.89 -40.63
N LYS A 266 25.65 18.62 -41.25
CA LYS A 266 24.93 17.36 -41.10
C LYS A 266 25.27 16.44 -42.27
N GLU A 267 26.15 15.46 -42.05
CA GLU A 267 26.45 14.46 -43.08
C GLU A 267 25.27 13.47 -43.23
N PRO A 268 24.97 13.02 -44.46
CA PRO A 268 23.98 11.98 -44.68
C PRO A 268 24.37 10.71 -43.91
N LEU A 269 23.43 10.15 -43.15
CA LEU A 269 23.58 8.91 -42.37
C LEU A 269 24.46 8.99 -41.10
N GLN A 270 24.94 10.18 -40.72
CA GLN A 270 25.62 10.34 -39.43
C GLN A 270 24.63 10.24 -38.26
N MET A 271 24.94 9.38 -37.28
CA MET A 271 24.11 9.19 -36.10
C MET A 271 24.27 10.36 -35.13
N SER A 272 23.19 10.81 -34.48
CA SER A 272 23.27 11.99 -33.60
C SER A 272 24.31 11.87 -32.49
N HIS A 273 24.50 10.68 -31.92
CA HIS A 273 25.44 10.48 -30.79
C HIS A 273 26.93 10.52 -31.20
N THR A 274 27.26 10.40 -32.49
CA THR A 274 28.64 10.51 -32.98
C THR A 274 29.03 11.93 -33.38
N ARG A 275 28.10 12.87 -33.26
CA ARG A 275 28.30 14.29 -33.54
C ARG A 275 28.99 14.98 -32.38
N ARG A 276 29.66 16.11 -32.65
CA ARG A 276 30.27 16.94 -31.61
C ARG A 276 29.20 17.55 -30.69
N PHE A 277 28.05 17.88 -31.27
CA PHE A 277 26.86 18.33 -30.55
C PHE A 277 25.74 17.31 -30.81
N PRO A 278 25.53 16.33 -29.91
CA PRO A 278 24.64 15.21 -30.21
C PRO A 278 23.15 15.51 -30.00
N SER A 279 22.81 16.60 -29.29
CA SER A 279 21.43 16.96 -28.95
C SER A 279 21.03 18.30 -29.57
N LYS A 280 19.84 18.34 -30.17
CA LYS A 280 19.21 19.58 -30.67
C LYS A 280 18.84 20.54 -29.54
N TRP A 281 18.55 19.98 -28.36
CA TRP A 281 18.09 20.73 -27.20
C TRP A 281 19.12 20.64 -26.09
N ARG A 282 19.36 21.76 -25.41
CA ARG A 282 20.19 21.82 -24.21
C ARG A 282 19.45 22.53 -23.08
N ALA A 283 19.91 22.31 -21.86
CA ALA A 283 19.45 23.08 -20.71
C ALA A 283 19.68 24.59 -20.96
N ALA A 284 18.75 25.45 -20.54
CA ALA A 284 18.92 26.91 -20.65
C ALA A 284 20.12 27.41 -19.83
N SER A 285 20.45 26.74 -18.72
CA SER A 285 21.69 26.93 -17.97
C SER A 285 22.96 26.61 -18.77
N GLY A 286 22.83 25.92 -19.90
CA GLY A 286 23.95 25.54 -20.76
C GLY A 286 25.03 24.79 -19.97
N TRP A 287 26.28 25.16 -20.20
CA TRP A 287 27.46 24.57 -19.58
C TRP A 287 27.81 25.15 -18.21
N SER A 288 27.08 26.17 -17.73
CA SER A 288 27.39 26.79 -16.43
C SER A 288 27.04 25.88 -15.24
N ASP A 289 26.14 24.92 -15.44
CA ASP A 289 25.78 23.89 -14.47
C ASP A 289 26.03 22.49 -15.07
N PRO A 290 27.22 21.90 -14.84
CA PRO A 290 27.57 20.57 -15.37
C PRO A 290 26.60 19.46 -14.93
N THR A 291 25.89 19.65 -13.82
CA THR A 291 24.91 18.67 -13.33
C THR A 291 23.64 18.62 -14.18
N SER A 292 23.37 19.69 -14.93
CA SER A 292 22.22 19.82 -15.82
C SER A 292 22.45 19.33 -17.25
N VAL A 293 23.68 18.90 -17.56
CA VAL A 293 24.07 18.43 -18.88
C VAL A 293 23.97 16.90 -18.94
N VAL A 294 23.31 16.39 -19.97
CA VAL A 294 23.24 14.94 -20.24
C VAL A 294 24.61 14.45 -20.66
N ARG A 295 25.10 13.39 -20.01
CA ARG A 295 26.40 12.77 -20.30
C ARG A 295 26.25 11.27 -20.54
N VAL A 296 27.11 10.73 -21.40
CA VAL A 296 27.28 9.26 -21.51
C VAL A 296 28.09 8.82 -20.31
N VAL A 297 27.48 8.05 -19.40
CA VAL A 297 28.16 7.51 -18.21
C VAL A 297 28.72 6.12 -18.44
N ASP A 298 28.19 5.40 -19.43
CA ASP A 298 28.68 4.08 -19.80
C ASP A 298 28.43 3.84 -21.30
N GLN A 299 29.38 3.18 -21.95
CA GLN A 299 29.30 2.78 -23.35
C GLN A 299 30.11 1.50 -23.58
N PHE A 300 29.45 0.48 -24.12
CA PHE A 300 30.10 -0.77 -24.47
C PHE A 300 29.40 -1.46 -25.65
N VAL A 301 30.10 -2.41 -26.26
CA VAL A 301 29.60 -3.19 -27.41
C VAL A 301 29.57 -4.65 -27.01
N ILE A 302 28.41 -5.28 -27.19
CA ILE A 302 28.23 -6.73 -27.09
C ILE A 302 28.33 -7.29 -28.53
N PRO A 303 29.36 -8.11 -28.83
CA PRO A 303 29.50 -8.68 -30.16
C PRO A 303 28.36 -9.66 -30.46
N ARG A 304 27.96 -9.75 -31.73
CA ARG A 304 27.01 -10.78 -32.16
C ARG A 304 27.58 -12.16 -31.86
N THR A 305 26.77 -13.04 -31.27
CA THR A 305 27.13 -14.46 -31.11
C THR A 305 27.44 -15.06 -32.48
N ALA A 306 28.65 -15.59 -32.66
CA ALA A 306 29.00 -16.33 -33.86
C ALA A 306 28.09 -17.57 -33.95
N VAL A 307 27.40 -17.72 -35.08
CA VAL A 307 26.69 -18.97 -35.38
C VAL A 307 27.75 -19.97 -35.80
N ASP A 308 27.95 -21.02 -35.00
CA ASP A 308 28.82 -22.12 -35.38
C ASP A 308 28.13 -22.90 -36.52
N PRO A 309 28.68 -22.91 -37.75
CA PRO A 309 28.04 -23.57 -38.89
C PRO A 309 27.91 -25.10 -38.74
N LEU A 310 28.50 -25.70 -37.70
CA LEU A 310 28.44 -27.14 -37.43
C LEU A 310 27.37 -27.55 -36.40
N LEU A 311 26.68 -26.60 -35.77
CA LEU A 311 25.59 -26.88 -34.83
C LEU A 311 24.24 -26.72 -35.54
N PRO A 312 23.48 -27.80 -35.83
CA PRO A 312 22.14 -27.67 -36.37
C PRO A 312 21.26 -26.88 -35.39
N ASP A 313 20.48 -25.94 -35.93
CA ASP A 313 19.58 -25.07 -35.19
C ASP A 313 18.74 -25.83 -34.17
N SER A 314 19.17 -25.85 -32.91
CA SER A 314 18.28 -26.13 -31.79
C SER A 314 17.50 -24.86 -31.49
N ALA A 315 16.45 -24.63 -32.27
CA ALA A 315 15.43 -23.65 -31.94
C ALA A 315 14.73 -24.06 -30.61
N PRO A 316 14.35 -23.08 -29.75
CA PRO A 316 13.70 -23.32 -28.46
C PRO A 316 12.28 -23.90 -28.57
#